data_AF-A0A851E613-F1
#
_entry.id   AF-A0A851E613-F1
#
_cell.length_a   1.000
_cell.length_b   1.000
_cell.length_c   1.000
_cell.angle_alpha   90.00
_cell.angle_beta   90.00
_cell.angle_gamma   90.00
#
_symmetry.space_group_name_H-M   'P 1'
#
loop_
_entity.id
_entity.type
_entity.pdbx_description
1 polymer ?
#
loop_
_entity_poly.entity_id
_entity_poly.type
_entity_poly.pdbx_seq_one_letter_code
_entity_poly.pdbx_strand_id
1 'polypeptide(L)'
;TLQWETLGKQFVEYEQVAPFLIPEDQQRRLLEFLPLFLKAWEKSAGVIVFPNIQLLASEVSKLLTKEIKRNLNGKPAEEARLALEQLLQQKGEAGDGYLLLKSVYLLSQTDLRTMWNIIGSGLPAALMQCLYLFFTVPLKKTSDDGETSEDDAQTQEMLVKIMLNMYKEEQGVEELLAADKLQSLIIATASLWDQCSHLWKVPTGRVLRTISRAQTKTSIVYLQAADCIKIAVQNLFTLADTLPASDVCEAASIVLCFVKDSYPVSSALLAEFENNDGYQLLLKILLRCEGLQQNEGDPYLDEILDMLTCLTTCGKTELKVSGNIVHPQLPHFDFERTQSSGMTVKNLQPFQVLQSIFQRSNDQHLCGRILAAIGTIWAWDRVNFFLLEWTLQPINQFTDIIHFKPHPVQVQFFRLVESIVLDLSYVPHEILKKVQYLIKENIVPFCTLTALQCLLSM
;
A
#
# COMPACT_ATOMS: atom_id res chain seq x y z
N THR A 1 27.08 -30.52 -6.46
CA THR A 1 27.57 -31.09 -5.18
C THR A 1 29.05 -30.85 -4.97
N LEU A 2 29.95 -31.35 -5.84
CA LEU A 2 31.41 -31.17 -5.68
C LEU A 2 31.89 -29.70 -5.59
N GLN A 3 31.30 -28.78 -6.36
CA GLN A 3 31.65 -27.35 -6.31
C GLN A 3 31.26 -26.68 -4.98
N TRP A 4 30.13 -27.08 -4.39
CA TRP A 4 29.68 -26.58 -3.10
C TRP A 4 30.55 -27.07 -1.95
N GLU A 5 31.01 -28.32 -2.02
CA GLU A 5 31.94 -28.88 -1.02
C GLU A 5 33.30 -28.17 -1.05
N THR A 6 33.84 -27.89 -2.24
CA THR A 6 35.11 -27.15 -2.38
C THR A 6 34.97 -25.70 -1.89
N LEU A 7 33.88 -25.01 -2.27
CA LEU A 7 33.57 -23.67 -1.78
C LEU A 7 33.35 -23.63 -0.27
N GLY A 8 32.66 -24.63 0.26
CA GLY A 8 32.43 -24.76 1.70
C GLY A 8 33.74 -24.89 2.47
N LYS A 9 34.70 -25.68 1.97
CA LYS A 9 36.04 -25.79 2.58
C LYS A 9 36.79 -24.45 2.53
N GLN A 10 36.79 -23.77 1.38
CA GLN A 10 37.42 -22.45 1.25
C GLN A 10 36.81 -21.41 2.19
N PHE A 11 35.49 -21.46 2.38
CA PHE A 11 34.83 -20.55 3.31
C PHE A 11 35.16 -20.89 4.77
N VAL A 12 35.18 -22.16 5.15
CA VAL A 12 35.60 -22.58 6.51
C VAL A 12 37.06 -22.17 6.78
N GLU A 13 37.95 -22.25 5.79
CA GLU A 13 39.32 -21.72 5.91
C GLU A 13 39.32 -20.19 6.10
N TYR A 14 38.48 -19.46 5.35
CA TYR A 14 38.28 -18.03 5.56
C TYR A 14 37.77 -17.74 6.98
N GLU A 15 36.77 -18.46 7.48
CA GLU A 15 36.21 -18.30 8.83
C GLU A 15 37.26 -18.46 9.92
N GLN A 16 38.16 -19.44 9.77
CA GLN A 16 39.22 -19.68 10.75
C GLN A 16 40.27 -18.58 10.78
N VAL A 17 40.56 -17.98 9.62
CA VAL A 17 41.63 -16.97 9.48
C VAL A 17 41.09 -15.56 9.66
N ALA A 18 39.82 -15.30 9.35
CA ALA A 18 39.20 -13.98 9.35
C ALA A 18 39.40 -13.21 10.67
N PRO A 19 39.20 -13.79 11.88
CA PRO A 19 39.40 -13.07 13.14
C PRO A 19 40.83 -12.52 13.35
N PHE A 20 41.82 -13.05 12.62
CA PHE A 20 43.23 -12.68 12.75
C PHE A 20 43.72 -11.74 11.63
N LEU A 21 42.87 -11.44 10.64
CA LEU A 21 43.18 -10.53 9.54
C LEU A 21 42.81 -9.09 9.89
N ILE A 22 43.52 -8.13 9.30
CA ILE A 22 43.10 -6.72 9.32
C ILE A 22 41.84 -6.54 8.46
N PRO A 23 40.99 -5.54 8.75
CA PRO A 23 39.71 -5.35 8.05
C PRO A 23 39.82 -5.23 6.52
N GLU A 24 40.90 -4.63 5.99
CA GLU A 24 41.10 -4.55 4.54
C GLU A 24 41.35 -5.92 3.90
N ASP A 25 42.13 -6.78 4.56
CA ASP A 25 42.44 -8.13 4.06
C ASP A 25 41.22 -9.06 4.17
N GLN A 26 40.41 -8.91 5.22
CA GLN A 26 39.11 -9.59 5.35
C GLN A 26 38.21 -9.23 4.17
N GLN A 27 38.04 -7.93 3.89
CA GLN A 27 37.24 -7.41 2.79
C GLN A 27 37.74 -7.95 1.43
N ARG A 28 39.06 -7.90 1.19
CA ARG A 28 39.65 -8.38 -0.07
C ARG A 28 39.38 -9.86 -0.31
N ARG A 29 39.62 -10.71 0.70
CA ARG A 29 39.38 -12.16 0.58
C ARG A 29 37.91 -12.49 0.39
N LEU A 30 37.01 -11.77 1.06
CA LEU A 30 35.58 -11.93 0.87
C LEU A 30 35.19 -11.57 -0.58
N LEU A 31 35.66 -10.44 -1.10
CA LEU A 31 35.39 -10.01 -2.47
C LEU A 31 35.96 -10.98 -3.52
N GLU A 32 37.16 -11.56 -3.29
CA GLU A 32 37.73 -12.59 -4.16
C GLU A 32 36.91 -13.90 -4.14
N PHE A 33 36.21 -14.18 -3.04
CA PHE A 33 35.37 -15.38 -2.88
C PHE A 33 34.00 -15.26 -3.57
N LEU A 34 33.37 -14.08 -3.58
CA LEU A 34 31.99 -13.91 -4.10
C LEU A 34 31.77 -14.34 -5.55
N PRO A 35 32.68 -14.10 -6.52
CA PRO A 35 32.49 -14.56 -7.91
C PRO A 35 32.43 -16.08 -8.01
N LEU A 36 33.19 -16.80 -7.17
CA LEU A 36 33.17 -18.25 -7.10
C LEU A 36 31.85 -18.74 -6.52
N PHE A 37 31.37 -18.09 -5.45
CA PHE A 37 30.06 -18.37 -4.85
C PHE A 37 28.92 -18.18 -5.86
N LEU A 38 28.87 -17.04 -6.56
CA LEU A 38 27.84 -16.74 -7.55
C LEU A 38 27.83 -17.75 -8.70
N LYS A 39 29.01 -18.15 -9.19
CA LYS A 39 29.15 -19.16 -10.25
C LYS A 39 28.64 -20.54 -9.82
N ALA A 40 28.85 -20.92 -8.56
CA ALA A 40 28.30 -22.16 -8.03
C ALA A 40 26.79 -22.06 -7.82
N TRP A 41 26.30 -20.89 -7.38
CA TRP A 41 24.87 -20.64 -7.23
C TRP A 41 24.10 -20.80 -8.54
N GLU A 42 24.55 -20.16 -9.62
CA GLU A 42 23.92 -20.24 -10.95
C GLU A 42 23.82 -21.68 -11.46
N LYS A 43 24.79 -22.53 -11.12
CA LYS A 43 24.82 -23.96 -11.50
C LYS A 43 24.00 -24.87 -10.60
N SER A 44 23.56 -24.37 -9.45
CA SER A 44 22.97 -25.20 -8.39
C SER A 44 21.46 -25.43 -8.48
N ALA A 45 20.78 -24.82 -9.46
CA ALA A 45 19.32 -24.90 -9.63
C ALA A 45 18.52 -24.64 -8.33
N GLY A 46 19.08 -23.85 -7.39
CA GLY A 46 18.47 -23.52 -6.10
C GLY A 46 18.73 -24.50 -4.95
N VAL A 47 19.47 -25.60 -5.17
CA VAL A 47 19.85 -26.54 -4.10
C VAL A 47 21.19 -26.12 -3.49
N ILE A 48 21.13 -25.57 -2.29
CA ILE A 48 22.30 -25.03 -1.59
C ILE A 48 22.81 -26.05 -0.56
N VAL A 49 24.08 -26.43 -0.69
CA VAL A 49 24.79 -27.24 0.30
C VAL A 49 26.03 -26.44 0.73
N PHE A 50 25.81 -25.33 1.41
CA PHE A 50 26.88 -24.41 1.83
C PHE A 50 26.95 -24.34 3.36
N PRO A 51 28.12 -24.64 3.97
CA PRO A 51 28.27 -24.52 5.41
C PRO A 51 28.18 -23.04 5.82
N ASN A 52 27.44 -22.77 6.88
CA ASN A 52 27.35 -21.45 7.52
C ASN A 52 26.98 -20.28 6.58
N ILE A 53 26.01 -20.50 5.69
CA ILE A 53 25.47 -19.46 4.80
C ILE A 53 25.02 -18.18 5.53
N GLN A 54 24.62 -18.31 6.80
CA GLN A 54 24.23 -17.22 7.68
C GLN A 54 25.39 -16.25 7.95
N LEU A 55 26.60 -16.77 8.21
CA LEU A 55 27.77 -15.91 8.41
C LEU A 55 28.15 -15.19 7.12
N LEU A 56 28.12 -15.90 5.98
CA LEU A 56 28.36 -15.27 4.67
C LEU A 56 27.37 -14.13 4.44
N ALA A 57 26.08 -14.33 4.72
CA ALA A 57 25.07 -13.28 4.61
C ALA A 57 25.34 -12.09 5.53
N SER A 58 25.68 -12.34 6.80
CA SER A 58 26.08 -11.29 7.74
C SER A 58 27.27 -10.47 7.20
N GLU A 59 28.36 -11.12 6.80
CA GLU A 59 29.59 -10.42 6.39
C GLU A 59 29.42 -9.63 5.09
N VAL A 60 28.75 -10.23 4.09
CA VAL A 60 28.48 -9.55 2.81
C VAL A 60 27.54 -8.36 3.02
N SER A 61 26.49 -8.51 3.83
CA SER A 61 25.55 -7.42 4.10
C SER A 61 26.16 -6.30 4.95
N LYS A 62 27.02 -6.61 5.93
CA LYS A 62 27.81 -5.60 6.67
C LYS A 62 28.74 -4.83 5.73
N LEU A 63 29.41 -5.54 4.81
CA LEU A 63 30.32 -4.90 3.88
C LEU A 63 29.57 -3.98 2.91
N LEU A 64 28.45 -4.43 2.33
CA LEU A 64 27.58 -3.59 1.50
C LEU A 64 27.08 -2.35 2.28
N THR A 65 26.69 -2.53 3.54
CA THR A 65 26.27 -1.44 4.43
C THR A 65 27.38 -0.41 4.62
N LYS A 66 28.62 -0.86 4.84
CA LYS A 66 29.80 0.00 4.99
C LYS A 66 30.08 0.78 3.71
N GLU A 67 29.99 0.13 2.56
CA GLU A 67 30.19 0.76 1.25
C GLU A 67 29.13 1.80 0.92
N ILE A 68 27.86 1.53 1.22
CA ILE A 68 26.77 2.51 1.10
C ILE A 68 27.04 3.72 2.00
N LYS A 69 27.31 3.51 3.29
CA LYS A 69 27.57 4.59 4.25
C LYS A 69 28.79 5.42 3.86
N ARG A 70 29.85 4.79 3.35
CA ARG A 70 31.05 5.47 2.82
C ARG A 70 30.70 6.41 1.66
N ASN A 71 29.76 6.02 0.81
CA ASN A 71 29.34 6.82 -0.33
C ASN A 71 28.32 7.93 0.01
N LEU A 72 27.66 7.83 1.16
CA LEU A 72 26.73 8.83 1.68
C LEU A 72 27.42 9.92 2.53
N ASN A 73 28.40 9.54 3.33
CA ASN A 73 28.96 10.41 4.37
C ASN A 73 29.63 11.68 3.81
N GLY A 74 29.16 12.84 4.28
CA GLY A 74 29.78 14.14 4.00
C GLY A 74 29.57 14.69 2.59
N LYS A 75 28.79 14.00 1.73
CA LYS A 75 28.51 14.43 0.36
C LYS A 75 27.16 15.17 0.24
N PRO A 76 27.05 16.18 -0.64
CA PRO A 76 25.76 16.72 -1.07
C PRO A 76 24.85 15.64 -1.67
N ALA A 77 23.53 15.87 -1.64
CA ALA A 77 22.54 14.87 -2.07
C ALA A 77 22.72 14.40 -3.54
N GLU A 78 23.04 15.32 -4.47
CA GLU A 78 23.31 14.99 -5.88
C GLU A 78 24.56 14.11 -6.03
N GLU A 79 25.66 14.46 -5.36
CA GLU A 79 26.91 13.70 -5.41
C GLU A 79 26.80 12.33 -4.74
N ALA A 80 26.07 12.27 -3.61
CA ALA A 80 25.78 11.03 -2.91
C ALA A 80 24.95 10.08 -3.78
N ARG A 81 23.93 10.59 -4.48
CA ARG A 81 23.13 9.81 -5.42
C ARG A 81 24.01 9.22 -6.52
N LEU A 82 24.81 10.05 -7.21
CA LEU A 82 25.67 9.60 -8.30
C LEU A 82 26.70 8.56 -7.84
N ALA A 83 27.29 8.77 -6.66
CA ALA A 83 28.24 7.81 -6.09
C ALA A 83 27.57 6.46 -5.76
N LEU A 84 26.32 6.46 -5.31
CA LEU A 84 25.55 5.24 -5.09
C LEU A 84 25.19 4.53 -6.40
N GLU A 85 24.81 5.27 -7.44
CA GLU A 85 24.56 4.68 -8.76
C GLU A 85 25.84 4.02 -9.30
N GLN A 86 26.98 4.70 -9.23
CA GLN A 86 28.27 4.14 -9.64
C GLN A 86 28.69 2.91 -8.82
N LEU A 87 28.42 2.91 -7.50
CA LEU A 87 28.69 1.76 -6.64
C LEU A 87 27.88 0.53 -7.07
N LEU A 88 26.62 0.74 -7.45
CA LEU A 88 25.69 -0.34 -7.78
C LEU A 88 25.78 -0.77 -9.26
N GLN A 89 26.42 0.02 -10.13
CA GLN A 89 26.59 -0.30 -11.54
C GLN A 89 27.60 -1.42 -11.79
N GLN A 90 27.29 -2.27 -12.78
CA GLN A 90 28.15 -3.39 -13.18
C GLN A 90 29.46 -2.94 -13.87
N LYS A 91 29.51 -1.73 -14.44
CA LYS A 91 30.60 -1.24 -15.32
C LYS A 91 31.62 -0.31 -14.64
N GLY A 92 31.58 -0.16 -13.31
CA GLY A 92 32.52 0.69 -12.56
C GLY A 92 33.95 0.12 -12.47
N GLU A 93 34.95 0.99 -12.23
CA GLU A 93 36.38 0.64 -12.08
C GLU A 93 36.68 -0.35 -10.94
N ALA A 94 35.70 -0.60 -10.06
CA ALA A 94 35.68 -1.68 -9.09
C ALA A 94 34.25 -2.25 -8.97
N GLY A 95 33.89 -3.24 -9.80
CA GLY A 95 32.57 -3.91 -9.81
C GLY A 95 32.19 -4.66 -8.51
N ASP A 96 32.86 -4.35 -7.41
CA ASP A 96 32.70 -4.94 -6.08
C ASP A 96 31.33 -4.60 -5.48
N GLY A 97 30.79 -3.40 -5.70
CA GLY A 97 29.49 -3.00 -5.16
C GLY A 97 28.31 -3.75 -5.80
N TYR A 98 28.30 -3.89 -7.13
CA TYR A 98 27.33 -4.74 -7.84
C TYR A 98 27.46 -6.22 -7.42
N LEU A 99 28.69 -6.70 -7.25
CA LEU A 99 28.96 -8.06 -6.78
C LEU A 99 28.35 -8.31 -5.40
N LEU A 100 28.56 -7.38 -4.45
CA LEU A 100 27.95 -7.42 -3.12
C LEU A 100 26.42 -7.40 -3.20
N LEU A 101 25.84 -6.50 -4.00
CA LEU A 101 24.39 -6.42 -4.19
C LEU A 101 23.82 -7.75 -4.72
N LYS A 102 24.42 -8.32 -5.77
CA LYS A 102 23.98 -9.59 -6.36
C LYS A 102 24.10 -10.75 -5.35
N SER A 103 25.16 -10.79 -4.56
CA SER A 103 25.33 -11.79 -3.49
C SER A 103 24.26 -11.65 -2.41
N VAL A 104 24.01 -10.43 -1.89
CA VAL A 104 22.94 -10.19 -0.90
C VAL A 104 21.57 -10.53 -1.49
N TYR A 105 21.31 -10.20 -2.75
CA TYR A 105 20.07 -10.52 -3.44
C TYR A 105 19.77 -12.02 -3.42
N LEU A 106 20.75 -12.86 -3.74
CA LEU A 106 20.59 -14.32 -3.73
C LEU A 106 20.43 -14.85 -2.30
N LEU A 107 21.22 -14.34 -1.35
CA LEU A 107 21.13 -14.72 0.07
C LEU A 107 19.78 -14.33 0.68
N SER A 108 19.19 -13.21 0.24
CA SER A 108 17.86 -12.75 0.67
C SER A 108 16.70 -13.64 0.19
N GLN A 109 16.96 -14.62 -0.69
CA GLN A 109 15.95 -15.55 -1.20
C GLN A 109 16.04 -16.94 -0.54
N THR A 110 16.85 -17.08 0.50
CA THR A 110 17.07 -18.36 1.19
C THR A 110 16.05 -18.58 2.30
N ASP A 111 16.51 -18.80 3.54
CA ASP A 111 15.69 -19.05 4.71
C ASP A 111 15.66 -17.84 5.65
N LEU A 112 14.66 -17.80 6.54
CA LEU A 112 14.45 -16.70 7.47
C LEU A 112 15.64 -16.46 8.41
N ARG A 113 16.43 -17.48 8.78
CA ARG A 113 17.59 -17.27 9.65
C ARG A 113 18.69 -16.51 8.91
N THR A 114 18.90 -16.84 7.63
CA THR A 114 19.81 -16.09 6.77
C THR A 114 19.31 -14.66 6.59
N MET A 115 18.01 -14.45 6.39
CA MET A 115 17.39 -13.12 6.34
C MET A 115 17.64 -12.30 7.61
N TRP A 116 17.49 -12.88 8.80
CA TRP A 116 17.74 -12.17 10.06
C TRP A 116 19.20 -11.71 10.22
N ASN A 117 20.16 -12.47 9.68
CA ASN A 117 21.56 -12.05 9.65
C ASN A 117 21.78 -10.85 8.71
N ILE A 118 21.05 -10.78 7.59
CA ILE A 118 21.04 -9.62 6.68
C ILE A 118 20.42 -8.41 7.38
N ILE A 119 19.28 -8.58 8.05
CA ILE A 119 18.60 -7.51 8.79
C ILE A 119 19.53 -6.95 9.87
N GLY A 120 20.15 -7.82 10.68
CA GLY A 120 21.05 -7.43 11.77
C GLY A 120 22.38 -6.81 11.32
N SER A 121 22.64 -6.65 10.03
CA SER A 121 23.87 -6.03 9.52
C SER A 121 23.80 -4.50 9.44
N GLY A 122 22.65 -3.90 9.74
CA GLY A 122 22.36 -2.47 9.52
C GLY A 122 22.07 -2.11 8.06
N LEU A 123 21.89 -3.11 7.19
CA LEU A 123 21.54 -2.93 5.78
C LEU A 123 20.14 -2.30 5.58
N PRO A 124 19.09 -2.65 6.36
CA PRO A 124 17.80 -1.97 6.34
C PRO A 124 17.91 -0.44 6.35
N ALA A 125 18.57 0.11 7.37
CA ALA A 125 18.79 1.54 7.53
C ALA A 125 19.55 2.16 6.34
N ALA A 126 20.60 1.50 5.87
CA ALA A 126 21.42 2.00 4.75
C ALA A 126 20.64 2.03 3.42
N LEU A 127 19.90 0.97 3.10
CA LEU A 127 19.07 0.94 1.89
C LEU A 127 17.90 1.93 1.97
N MET A 128 17.37 2.19 3.17
CA MET A 128 16.36 3.23 3.36
C MET A 128 16.88 4.62 2.97
N GLN A 129 18.14 4.93 3.32
CA GLN A 129 18.81 6.17 2.92
C GLN A 129 19.03 6.24 1.41
N CYS A 130 19.44 5.12 0.77
CA CYS A 130 19.57 5.04 -0.68
C CYS A 130 18.23 5.33 -1.38
N LEU A 131 17.15 4.64 -0.97
CA LEU A 131 15.83 4.82 -1.58
C LEU A 131 15.33 6.26 -1.42
N TYR A 132 15.56 6.89 -0.26
CA TYR A 132 15.23 8.29 -0.07
C TYR A 132 15.93 9.21 -1.08
N LEU A 133 17.25 9.04 -1.28
CA LEU A 133 17.98 9.84 -2.27
C LEU A 133 17.55 9.54 -3.70
N PHE A 134 17.36 8.26 -4.03
CA PHE A 134 16.92 7.84 -5.35
C PHE A 134 15.51 8.34 -5.70
N PHE A 135 14.65 8.49 -4.70
CA PHE A 135 13.33 9.09 -4.88
C PHE A 135 13.42 10.62 -5.00
N THR A 136 14.08 11.29 -4.06
CA THR A 136 14.00 12.75 -3.91
C THR A 136 14.87 13.55 -4.88
N VAL A 137 15.98 12.99 -5.37
CA VAL A 137 16.93 13.72 -6.21
C VAL A 137 16.81 13.22 -7.66
N PRO A 138 16.04 13.85 -8.55
CA PRO A 138 15.91 13.38 -9.93
C PRO A 138 17.24 13.48 -10.69
N LEU A 139 17.48 12.56 -11.63
CA LEU A 139 18.63 12.65 -12.53
C LEU A 139 18.47 13.83 -13.48
N LYS A 140 19.52 14.63 -13.64
CA LYS A 140 19.58 15.65 -14.69
C LYS A 140 19.59 14.92 -16.03
N LYS A 141 18.55 15.11 -16.85
CA LYS A 141 18.47 14.58 -18.22
C LYS A 141 19.67 15.10 -19.01
N THR A 142 20.70 14.29 -19.20
CA THR A 142 21.61 14.48 -20.33
C THR A 142 20.82 14.09 -21.57
N SER A 143 20.76 15.00 -22.52
CA SER A 143 19.78 15.09 -23.59
C SER A 143 19.84 14.01 -24.69
N ASP A 144 20.13 12.74 -24.36
CA ASP A 144 20.19 11.68 -25.39
C ASP A 144 19.86 10.23 -24.97
N ASP A 145 19.58 9.90 -23.70
CA ASP A 145 19.24 8.51 -23.32
C ASP A 145 17.84 8.43 -22.67
N GLY A 146 16.84 8.18 -23.51
CA GLY A 146 15.46 7.90 -23.10
C GLY A 146 15.22 6.47 -22.60
N GLU A 147 16.24 5.62 -22.59
CA GLU A 147 16.14 4.21 -22.19
C GLU A 147 17.07 3.95 -21.01
N THR A 148 16.49 3.64 -19.85
CA THR A 148 17.25 3.06 -18.74
C THR A 148 17.86 1.75 -19.24
N SER A 149 19.18 1.58 -19.14
CA SER A 149 19.83 0.35 -19.60
C SER A 149 19.18 -0.87 -18.92
N GLU A 150 19.06 -2.01 -19.61
CA GLU A 150 18.56 -3.26 -19.02
C GLU A 150 19.34 -3.63 -17.74
N ASP A 151 20.64 -3.33 -17.72
CA ASP A 151 21.53 -3.54 -16.56
C ASP A 151 21.12 -2.68 -15.35
N ASP A 152 20.69 -1.43 -15.58
CA ASP A 152 20.27 -0.49 -14.53
C ASP A 152 18.89 -0.89 -13.97
N ALA A 153 17.97 -1.33 -14.84
CA ALA A 153 16.66 -1.84 -14.43
C ALA A 153 16.78 -3.12 -13.59
N GLN A 154 17.69 -4.03 -13.96
CA GLN A 154 17.97 -5.24 -13.19
C GLN A 154 18.54 -4.90 -11.80
N THR A 155 19.46 -3.93 -11.75
CA THR A 155 20.07 -3.48 -10.49
C THR A 155 19.03 -2.87 -9.56
N GLN A 156 18.15 -2.02 -10.08
CA GLN A 156 17.03 -1.46 -9.33
C GLN A 156 16.12 -2.56 -8.78
N GLU A 157 15.71 -3.53 -9.61
CA GLU A 157 14.82 -4.61 -9.16
C GLU A 157 15.48 -5.51 -8.11
N MET A 158 16.80 -5.78 -8.20
CA MET A 158 17.53 -6.50 -7.15
C MET A 158 17.50 -5.75 -5.82
N LEU A 159 17.78 -4.44 -5.84
CA LEU A 159 17.74 -3.59 -4.65
C LEU A 159 16.34 -3.59 -4.03
N VAL A 160 15.31 -3.39 -4.85
CA VAL A 160 13.91 -3.41 -4.42
C VAL A 160 13.55 -4.77 -3.82
N LYS A 161 13.89 -5.88 -4.46
CA LYS A 161 13.59 -7.22 -3.93
C LYS A 161 14.27 -7.50 -2.59
N ILE A 162 15.52 -7.05 -2.39
CA ILE A 162 16.18 -7.14 -1.09
C ILE A 162 15.37 -6.37 -0.03
N MET A 163 14.99 -5.12 -0.32
CA MET A 163 14.18 -4.30 0.59
C MET A 163 12.82 -4.95 0.88
N LEU A 164 12.13 -5.46 -0.14
CA LEU A 164 10.85 -6.15 0.02
C LEU A 164 10.98 -7.40 0.88
N ASN A 165 12.07 -8.15 0.77
CA ASN A 165 12.26 -9.35 1.58
C ASN A 165 12.60 -9.02 3.03
N MET A 166 13.38 -7.96 3.28
CA MET A 166 13.70 -7.52 4.65
C MET A 166 12.50 -6.88 5.35
N TYR A 167 11.78 -5.99 4.67
CA TYR A 167 10.70 -5.20 5.29
C TYR A 167 9.35 -5.91 5.37
N LYS A 168 9.25 -7.14 4.87
CA LYS A 168 8.14 -8.03 5.23
C LYS A 168 8.22 -8.50 6.68
N GLU A 169 9.43 -8.53 7.24
CA GLU A 169 9.69 -8.94 8.61
C GLU A 169 9.66 -7.72 9.54
N GLU A 170 8.98 -7.84 10.68
CA GLU A 170 8.89 -6.79 11.70
C GLU A 170 10.27 -6.31 12.15
N GLN A 171 11.25 -7.22 12.28
CA GLN A 171 12.63 -6.87 12.67
C GLN A 171 13.32 -5.97 11.64
N GLY A 172 13.00 -6.14 10.34
CA GLY A 172 13.51 -5.28 9.29
C GLY A 172 12.94 -3.86 9.39
N VAL A 173 11.67 -3.75 9.79
CA VAL A 173 11.00 -2.46 10.05
C VAL A 173 11.53 -1.81 11.32
N GLU A 174 11.90 -2.54 12.36
CA GLU A 174 12.55 -1.96 13.55
C GLU A 174 13.95 -1.43 13.23
N GLU A 175 14.77 -2.21 12.52
CA GLU A 175 16.15 -1.83 12.20
C GLU A 175 16.22 -0.61 11.28
N LEU A 176 15.28 -0.43 10.34
CA LEU A 176 15.29 0.73 9.43
C LEU A 176 15.03 2.05 10.17
N LEU A 177 14.38 2.02 11.34
CA LEU A 177 14.09 3.25 12.12
C LEU A 177 15.38 3.95 12.57
N ALA A 178 16.50 3.22 12.68
CA ALA A 178 17.80 3.77 12.99
C ALA A 178 18.30 4.82 11.97
N ALA A 179 17.79 4.80 10.73
CA ALA A 179 18.15 5.76 9.68
C ALA A 179 17.41 7.11 9.77
N ASP A 180 16.32 7.20 10.53
CA ASP A 180 15.42 8.36 10.58
C ASP A 180 14.94 8.85 9.19
N LYS A 181 14.84 7.92 8.21
CA LYS A 181 14.44 8.23 6.82
C LYS A 181 13.05 7.75 6.43
N LEU A 182 12.42 6.88 7.21
CA LEU A 182 11.06 6.42 6.89
C LEU A 182 10.07 7.59 6.84
N GLN A 183 10.03 8.40 7.89
CA GLN A 183 9.17 9.59 7.93
C GLN A 183 9.48 10.52 6.75
N SER A 184 10.76 10.85 6.56
CA SER A 184 11.21 11.75 5.48
C SER A 184 10.76 11.27 4.11
N LEU A 185 10.77 9.95 3.85
CA LEU A 185 10.32 9.40 2.58
C LEU A 185 8.79 9.47 2.42
N ILE A 186 8.02 9.16 3.47
CA ILE A 186 6.55 9.31 3.46
C ILE A 186 6.17 10.77 3.17
N ILE A 187 6.82 11.72 3.85
CA ILE A 187 6.59 13.15 3.62
C ILE A 187 7.01 13.57 2.21
N ALA A 188 8.13 13.06 1.70
CA ALA A 188 8.55 13.32 0.32
C ALA A 188 7.54 12.77 -0.70
N THR A 189 7.00 11.58 -0.48
CA THR A 189 5.91 11.04 -1.31
C THR A 189 4.68 11.95 -1.31
N ALA A 190 4.35 12.54 -0.15
CA ALA A 190 3.21 13.44 0.00
C ALA A 190 3.46 14.89 -0.48
N SER A 191 4.70 15.28 -0.82
CA SER A 191 5.05 16.69 -1.12
C SER A 191 5.85 16.92 -2.41
N LEU A 192 6.64 15.93 -2.84
CA LEU A 192 7.57 16.05 -3.97
C LEU A 192 7.18 15.13 -5.13
N TRP A 193 5.91 14.69 -5.20
CA TRP A 193 5.48 13.69 -6.18
C TRP A 193 5.69 14.12 -7.64
N ASP A 194 5.65 15.42 -7.92
CA ASP A 194 5.92 16.02 -9.23
C ASP A 194 7.41 16.27 -9.51
N GLN A 195 8.23 16.33 -8.46
CA GLN A 195 9.65 16.68 -8.52
C GLN A 195 10.58 15.47 -8.31
N CYS A 196 10.02 14.34 -7.87
CA CYS A 196 10.79 13.13 -7.60
C CYS A 196 11.19 12.38 -8.87
N SER A 197 12.09 11.40 -8.71
CA SER A 197 12.52 10.56 -9.82
C SER A 197 11.39 9.64 -10.31
N HIS A 198 10.94 9.83 -11.56
CA HIS A 198 9.94 8.97 -12.20
C HIS A 198 10.28 7.48 -12.14
N LEU A 199 11.57 7.13 -12.34
CA LEU A 199 12.05 5.74 -12.30
C LEU A 199 11.91 5.10 -10.91
N TRP A 200 11.81 5.90 -9.86
CA TRP A 200 11.76 5.42 -8.48
C TRP A 200 10.38 5.57 -7.82
N LYS A 201 9.37 6.14 -8.49
CA LYS A 201 8.00 6.24 -7.97
C LYS A 201 7.41 4.86 -7.62
N VAL A 202 7.31 3.98 -8.63
CA VAL A 202 6.74 2.63 -8.45
C VAL A 202 7.57 1.77 -7.49
N PRO A 203 8.92 1.70 -7.60
CA PRO A 203 9.77 1.05 -6.59
C PRO A 203 9.54 1.54 -5.16
N THR A 204 9.49 2.85 -4.96
CA THR A 204 9.28 3.47 -3.65
C THR A 204 7.91 3.11 -3.10
N GLY A 205 6.86 3.21 -3.93
CA GLY A 205 5.50 2.82 -3.56
C GLY A 205 5.39 1.34 -3.16
N ARG A 206 6.09 0.43 -3.86
CA ARG A 206 6.14 -1.01 -3.50
C ARG A 206 6.79 -1.24 -2.13
N VAL A 207 7.91 -0.57 -1.89
CA VAL A 207 8.65 -0.67 -0.61
C VAL A 207 7.82 -0.10 0.54
N LEU A 208 7.26 1.10 0.39
CA LEU A 208 6.44 1.74 1.43
C LEU A 208 5.19 0.92 1.77
N ARG A 209 4.49 0.35 0.77
CA ARG A 209 3.37 -0.59 1.00
C ARG A 209 3.79 -1.91 1.66
N THR A 210 5.06 -2.28 1.56
CA THR A 210 5.58 -3.47 2.26
C THR A 210 5.83 -3.15 3.72
N ILE A 211 6.44 -1.99 3.99
CA ILE A 211 6.66 -1.47 5.34
C ILE A 211 5.33 -1.24 6.07
N SER A 212 4.31 -0.69 5.41
CA SER A 212 2.99 -0.46 6.03
C SER A 212 2.37 -1.74 6.60
N ARG A 213 2.50 -2.86 5.88
CA ARG A 213 1.94 -4.17 6.29
C ARG A 213 2.69 -4.82 7.45
N ALA A 214 3.95 -4.45 7.66
CA ALA A 214 4.83 -5.00 8.71
C ALA A 214 5.06 -4.00 9.86
N GLN A 215 4.18 -3.00 10.01
CA GLN A 215 4.30 -2.00 11.06
C GLN A 215 4.23 -2.63 12.45
N THR A 216 5.25 -2.34 13.26
CA THR A 216 5.29 -2.67 14.68
C THR A 216 4.73 -1.53 15.54
N LYS A 217 4.43 -1.83 16.81
CA LYS A 217 4.05 -0.80 17.80
C LYS A 217 5.09 0.33 17.89
N THR A 218 6.39 0.00 17.83
CA THR A 218 7.48 0.99 17.87
C THR A 218 7.43 1.90 16.65
N SER A 219 7.29 1.33 15.44
CA SER A 219 7.21 2.11 14.20
C SER A 219 6.01 3.05 14.18
N ILE A 220 4.86 2.60 14.70
CA ILE A 220 3.64 3.40 14.81
C ILE A 220 3.85 4.58 15.78
N VAL A 221 4.44 4.32 16.96
CA VAL A 221 4.73 5.38 17.94
C VAL A 221 5.75 6.38 17.38
N TYR A 222 6.77 5.91 16.68
CA TYR A 222 7.73 6.78 15.99
C TYR A 222 7.05 7.70 14.97
N LEU A 223 6.21 7.15 14.08
CA LEU A 223 5.50 7.94 13.07
C LEU A 223 4.52 8.94 13.69
N GLN A 224 3.80 8.54 14.73
CA GLN A 224 2.86 9.40 15.44
C GLN A 224 3.59 10.53 16.18
N ALA A 225 4.70 10.24 16.87
CA ALA A 225 5.48 11.24 17.58
C ALA A 225 6.07 12.30 16.65
N ALA A 226 6.21 11.97 15.36
CA ALA A 226 6.74 12.84 14.34
C ALA A 226 5.66 13.56 13.51
N ASP A 227 4.38 13.48 13.90
CA ASP A 227 3.24 14.07 13.17
C ASP A 227 3.21 13.63 11.69
N CYS A 228 3.65 12.39 11.39
CA CYS A 228 3.91 11.96 10.02
C CYS A 228 2.65 11.98 9.15
N ILE A 229 1.52 11.48 9.67
CA ILE A 229 0.27 11.40 8.90
C ILE A 229 -0.35 12.79 8.74
N LYS A 230 -0.32 13.60 9.80
CA LYS A 230 -0.77 15.00 9.75
C LYS A 230 -0.02 15.81 8.68
N ILE A 231 1.30 15.77 8.67
CA ILE A 231 2.11 16.50 7.69
C ILE A 231 1.83 15.95 6.28
N ALA A 232 1.74 14.63 6.11
CA ALA A 232 1.43 14.03 4.82
C ALA A 232 0.06 14.47 4.28
N VAL A 233 -0.98 14.49 5.12
CA VAL A 233 -2.32 14.93 4.73
C VAL A 233 -2.32 16.40 4.31
N GLN A 234 -1.64 17.28 5.06
CA GLN A 234 -1.52 18.70 4.72
C GLN A 234 -0.82 18.93 3.37
N ASN A 235 0.26 18.19 3.11
CA ASN A 235 0.99 18.29 1.84
C ASN A 235 0.14 17.76 0.67
N LEU A 236 -0.51 16.61 0.84
CA LEU A 236 -1.42 16.05 -0.18
C LEU A 236 -2.60 16.96 -0.47
N PHE A 237 -3.13 17.69 0.53
CA PHE A 237 -4.18 18.69 0.31
C PHE A 237 -3.74 19.78 -0.67
N THR A 238 -2.48 20.21 -0.55
CA THR A 238 -1.88 21.22 -1.43
C THR A 238 -1.60 20.65 -2.82
N LEU A 239 -1.03 19.44 -2.91
CA LEU A 239 -0.82 18.75 -4.19
C LEU A 239 -2.14 18.45 -4.92
N ALA A 240 -3.21 18.20 -4.18
CA ALA A 240 -4.54 18.00 -4.73
C ALA A 240 -5.15 19.25 -5.40
N ASP A 241 -4.50 20.42 -5.33
CA ASP A 241 -4.91 21.60 -6.12
C ASP A 241 -4.09 21.77 -7.40
N THR A 242 -2.88 21.20 -7.47
CA THR A 242 -1.91 21.47 -8.54
C THR A 242 -1.69 20.29 -9.48
N LEU A 243 -1.74 19.05 -8.97
CA LEU A 243 -1.39 17.85 -9.73
C LEU A 243 -2.60 17.15 -10.34
N PRO A 244 -2.40 16.30 -11.38
CA PRO A 244 -3.42 15.40 -11.90
C PRO A 244 -3.96 14.48 -10.81
N ALA A 245 -5.25 14.12 -10.89
CA ALA A 245 -5.90 13.32 -9.85
C ALA A 245 -5.26 11.93 -9.68
N SER A 246 -4.81 11.30 -10.77
CA SER A 246 -4.15 9.98 -10.73
C SER A 246 -2.83 9.99 -9.95
N ASP A 247 -2.02 11.03 -10.14
CA ASP A 247 -0.76 11.21 -9.41
C ASP A 247 -1.00 11.39 -7.91
N VAL A 248 -2.00 12.19 -7.55
CA VAL A 248 -2.35 12.42 -6.14
C VAL A 248 -2.99 11.16 -5.53
N CYS A 249 -3.77 10.39 -6.30
CA CYS A 249 -4.29 9.09 -5.90
C CYS A 249 -3.17 8.12 -5.52
N GLU A 250 -2.13 7.99 -6.35
CA GLU A 250 -1.02 7.10 -6.04
C GLU A 250 -0.30 7.50 -4.74
N ALA A 251 0.01 8.78 -4.58
CA ALA A 251 0.67 9.28 -3.38
C ALA A 251 -0.21 9.11 -2.13
N ALA A 252 -1.51 9.43 -2.25
CA ALA A 252 -2.46 9.29 -1.15
C ALA A 252 -2.72 7.83 -0.77
N SER A 253 -2.76 6.91 -1.74
CA SER A 253 -2.98 5.49 -1.45
C SER A 253 -1.83 4.89 -0.64
N ILE A 254 -0.58 5.30 -0.91
CA ILE A 254 0.59 4.91 -0.11
C ILE A 254 0.45 5.38 1.36
N VAL A 255 0.08 6.65 1.59
CA VAL A 255 -0.11 7.18 2.96
C VAL A 255 -1.27 6.46 3.66
N LEU A 256 -2.37 6.22 2.94
CA LEU A 256 -3.55 5.54 3.47
C LEU A 256 -3.25 4.07 3.85
N CYS A 257 -2.30 3.41 3.18
CA CYS A 257 -1.83 2.08 3.59
C CYS A 257 -1.27 2.09 5.03
N PHE A 258 -0.43 3.06 5.41
CA PHE A 258 0.08 3.17 6.79
C PHE A 258 -1.04 3.38 7.82
N VAL A 259 -2.07 4.15 7.45
CA VAL A 259 -3.23 4.38 8.32
C VAL A 259 -4.03 3.10 8.51
N LYS A 260 -4.37 2.41 7.41
CA LYS A 260 -5.19 1.20 7.44
C LYS A 260 -4.44 0.02 8.07
N ASP A 261 -3.20 -0.22 7.67
CA ASP A 261 -2.43 -1.41 8.07
C ASP A 261 -1.98 -1.35 9.54
N SER A 262 -1.82 -0.15 10.10
CA SER A 262 -1.49 0.01 11.53
C SER A 262 -2.66 -0.28 12.47
N TYR A 263 -3.92 -0.17 12.00
CA TYR A 263 -5.11 -0.23 12.85
C TYR A 263 -5.23 -1.51 13.70
N PRO A 264 -4.96 -2.74 13.18
CA PRO A 264 -4.99 -3.96 13.99
C PRO A 264 -4.01 -3.95 15.17
N VAL A 265 -2.92 -3.17 15.08
CA VAL A 265 -1.90 -3.04 16.11
C VAL A 265 -2.20 -1.84 17.03
N SER A 266 -2.64 -0.71 16.46
CA SER A 266 -2.93 0.52 17.19
C SER A 266 -3.81 1.47 16.37
N SER A 267 -4.79 2.10 17.01
CA SER A 267 -5.65 3.12 16.38
C SER A 267 -4.98 4.50 16.25
N ALA A 268 -3.70 4.64 16.61
CA ALA A 268 -3.02 5.92 16.73
C ALA A 268 -2.95 6.71 15.42
N LEU A 269 -2.48 6.09 14.33
CA LEU A 269 -2.35 6.75 13.03
C LEU A 269 -3.71 7.01 12.38
N LEU A 270 -4.71 6.16 12.63
CA LEU A 270 -6.10 6.43 12.22
C LEU A 270 -6.66 7.66 12.93
N ALA A 271 -6.49 7.76 14.25
CA ALA A 271 -6.94 8.95 14.97
C ALA A 271 -6.21 10.21 14.50
N GLU A 272 -4.92 10.13 14.17
CA GLU A 272 -4.18 11.25 13.60
C GLU A 272 -4.74 11.65 12.22
N PHE A 273 -5.02 10.68 11.34
CA PHE A 273 -5.64 10.91 10.04
C PHE A 273 -7.01 11.60 10.15
N GLU A 274 -7.86 11.09 11.05
CA GLU A 274 -9.21 11.61 11.30
C GLU A 274 -9.20 13.06 11.81
N ASN A 275 -8.31 13.36 12.75
CA ASN A 275 -8.23 14.68 13.38
C ASN A 275 -7.57 15.76 12.50
N ASN A 276 -7.04 15.38 11.33
CA ASN A 276 -6.34 16.29 10.42
C ASN A 276 -6.96 16.28 9.01
N ASP A 277 -8.29 16.16 8.92
CA ASP A 277 -9.05 16.26 7.67
C ASP A 277 -8.75 15.18 6.62
N GLY A 278 -8.22 14.02 7.03
CA GLY A 278 -7.87 12.94 6.12
C GLY A 278 -9.03 12.46 5.24
N TYR A 279 -10.25 12.35 5.79
CA TYR A 279 -11.42 12.00 4.99
C TYR A 279 -11.88 13.10 4.04
N GLN A 280 -11.69 14.37 4.41
CA GLN A 280 -11.96 15.50 3.51
C GLN A 280 -10.95 15.54 2.35
N LEU A 281 -9.69 15.18 2.62
CA LEU A 281 -8.68 15.00 1.58
C LEU A 281 -9.12 13.93 0.57
N LEU A 282 -9.52 12.74 1.05
CA LEU A 282 -9.97 11.66 0.17
C LEU A 282 -11.19 12.07 -0.66
N LEU A 283 -12.18 12.74 -0.05
CA LEU A 283 -13.32 13.29 -0.79
C LEU A 283 -12.88 14.26 -1.89
N LYS A 284 -11.95 15.18 -1.59
CA LYS A 284 -11.40 16.13 -2.56
C LYS A 284 -10.69 15.43 -3.71
N ILE A 285 -9.84 14.44 -3.42
CA ILE A 285 -9.10 13.68 -4.44
C ILE A 285 -10.06 12.90 -5.35
N LEU A 286 -10.95 12.10 -4.75
CA LEU A 286 -11.81 11.18 -5.49
C LEU A 286 -12.80 11.90 -6.40
N LEU A 287 -13.28 13.08 -6.03
CA LEU A 287 -14.12 13.91 -6.90
C LEU A 287 -13.36 14.53 -8.09
N ARG A 288 -12.04 14.61 -8.04
CA ARG A 288 -11.20 15.04 -9.17
C ARG A 288 -10.88 13.90 -10.14
N CYS A 289 -11.19 12.65 -9.77
CA CYS A 289 -10.95 11.47 -10.61
C CYS A 289 -12.03 11.24 -11.69
N GLU A 290 -13.06 12.09 -11.76
CA GLU A 290 -14.13 11.98 -12.75
C GLU A 290 -13.58 12.06 -14.19
N GLY A 291 -14.01 11.16 -15.07
CA GLY A 291 -13.64 11.21 -16.48
C GLY A 291 -12.23 10.71 -16.83
N LEU A 292 -11.48 10.12 -15.89
CA LEU A 292 -10.18 9.48 -16.16
C LEU A 292 -10.29 8.21 -17.04
N GLN A 293 -11.51 7.70 -17.28
CA GLN A 293 -11.72 6.44 -17.98
C GLN A 293 -12.00 6.62 -19.47
N GLN A 294 -11.00 6.35 -20.30
CA GLN A 294 -11.26 5.88 -21.67
C GLN A 294 -10.72 4.49 -21.98
N ASN A 295 -9.80 3.87 -21.20
CA ASN A 295 -9.33 2.52 -21.56
C ASN A 295 -8.98 1.54 -20.42
N GLU A 296 -8.65 1.97 -19.20
CA GLU A 296 -8.43 1.08 -18.03
C GLU A 296 -8.54 1.94 -16.77
N GLY A 297 -9.25 1.48 -15.73
CA GLY A 297 -9.45 2.28 -14.51
C GLY A 297 -8.15 2.56 -13.76
N ASP A 298 -8.08 3.69 -13.06
CA ASP A 298 -6.93 4.01 -12.21
C ASP A 298 -6.85 2.98 -11.06
N PRO A 299 -5.80 2.14 -10.98
CA PRO A 299 -5.70 1.11 -9.95
C PRO A 299 -5.60 1.70 -8.54
N TYR A 300 -5.09 2.93 -8.38
CA TYR A 300 -4.93 3.59 -7.09
C TYR A 300 -6.25 4.18 -6.59
N LEU A 301 -7.13 4.61 -7.51
CA LEU A 301 -8.52 4.96 -7.18
C LEU A 301 -9.23 3.77 -6.52
N ASP A 302 -9.17 2.62 -7.17
CA ASP A 302 -9.80 1.39 -6.67
C ASP A 302 -9.17 0.96 -5.34
N GLU A 303 -7.84 1.07 -5.20
CA GLU A 303 -7.13 0.81 -3.93
C GLU A 303 -7.64 1.72 -2.79
N ILE A 304 -7.81 3.03 -3.03
CA ILE A 304 -8.35 3.97 -2.03
C ILE A 304 -9.78 3.58 -1.64
N LEU A 305 -10.64 3.24 -2.60
CA LEU A 305 -12.02 2.85 -2.33
C LEU A 305 -12.09 1.55 -1.51
N ASP A 306 -11.22 0.58 -1.80
CA ASP A 306 -11.13 -0.66 -1.03
C ASP A 306 -10.64 -0.40 0.40
N MET A 307 -9.69 0.52 0.58
CA MET A 307 -9.25 0.96 1.91
C MET A 307 -10.34 1.73 2.67
N LEU A 308 -11.07 2.64 2.02
CA LEU A 308 -12.23 3.34 2.61
C LEU A 308 -13.29 2.34 3.10
N THR A 309 -13.57 1.33 2.26
CA THR A 309 -14.49 0.24 2.61
C THR A 309 -14.01 -0.47 3.88
N CYS A 310 -12.73 -0.87 3.96
CA CYS A 310 -12.14 -1.49 5.16
C CYS A 310 -12.27 -0.59 6.39
N LEU A 311 -11.94 0.70 6.25
CA LEU A 311 -11.94 1.67 7.34
C LEU A 311 -13.32 1.87 7.98
N THR A 312 -14.43 1.55 7.29
CA THR A 312 -15.77 1.58 7.90
C THR A 312 -15.90 0.64 9.10
N THR A 313 -15.11 -0.43 9.17
CA THR A 313 -15.09 -1.39 10.29
C THR A 313 -14.04 -1.07 11.35
N CYS A 314 -13.23 -0.02 11.14
CA CYS A 314 -12.19 0.43 12.05
C CYS A 314 -12.75 1.44 13.08
N GLY A 315 -13.18 0.98 14.25
CA GLY A 315 -13.49 1.84 15.39
C GLY A 315 -13.50 1.09 16.73
N LYS A 316 -13.45 1.85 17.83
CA LYS A 316 -13.35 1.29 19.20
C LYS A 316 -14.67 0.72 19.72
N THR A 317 -15.79 1.26 19.26
CA THR A 317 -17.13 0.91 19.74
C THR A 317 -18.04 0.60 18.57
N GLU A 318 -18.83 -0.46 18.71
CA GLU A 318 -19.91 -0.74 17.77
C GLU A 318 -20.95 0.37 17.81
N LEU A 319 -21.43 0.74 16.63
CA LEU A 319 -22.56 1.64 16.50
C LEU A 319 -23.79 0.94 17.08
N LYS A 320 -24.52 1.65 17.94
CA LYS A 320 -25.78 1.18 18.47
C LYS A 320 -26.90 1.93 17.81
N VAL A 321 -27.82 1.18 17.24
CA VAL A 321 -29.05 1.72 16.68
C VAL A 321 -30.23 1.10 17.42
N SER A 322 -31.12 1.96 17.92
CA SER A 322 -32.40 1.53 18.47
C SER A 322 -33.33 1.22 17.29
N GLY A 323 -33.51 -0.06 16.99
CA GLY A 323 -34.32 -0.50 15.86
C GLY A 323 -35.81 -0.25 16.09
N ASN A 324 -36.35 0.74 15.38
CA ASN A 324 -37.81 0.88 15.23
C ASN A 324 -38.23 0.11 13.98
N ILE A 325 -38.34 -1.22 14.09
CA ILE A 325 -38.80 -2.06 12.99
C ILE A 325 -40.30 -1.87 12.80
N VAL A 326 -40.70 -1.37 11.62
CA VAL A 326 -42.11 -1.18 11.26
C VAL A 326 -42.67 -2.49 10.71
N HIS A 327 -43.78 -2.98 11.27
CA HIS A 327 -44.47 -4.17 10.78
C HIS A 327 -45.50 -3.84 9.69
N PRO A 328 -45.78 -4.76 8.74
CA PRO A 328 -45.30 -6.16 8.68
C PRO A 328 -43.92 -6.34 8.05
N GLN A 329 -43.28 -7.47 8.35
CA GLN A 329 -41.99 -7.92 7.81
C GLN A 329 -42.15 -9.34 7.24
N LEU A 330 -41.21 -9.80 6.40
CA LEU A 330 -41.28 -11.14 5.80
C LEU A 330 -41.07 -12.24 6.88
N PRO A 331 -41.60 -13.46 6.69
CA PRO A 331 -41.55 -14.53 7.70
C PRO A 331 -40.14 -14.92 8.16
N HIS A 332 -39.12 -14.68 7.33
CA HIS A 332 -37.72 -15.00 7.61
C HIS A 332 -36.92 -13.82 8.14
N PHE A 333 -37.56 -12.68 8.38
CA PHE A 333 -36.91 -11.53 8.99
C PHE A 333 -36.57 -11.81 10.45
N ASP A 334 -35.28 -11.75 10.78
CA ASP A 334 -34.80 -11.92 12.15
C ASP A 334 -33.62 -10.97 12.38
N PHE A 335 -33.92 -9.83 13.01
CA PHE A 335 -32.92 -8.82 13.33
C PHE A 335 -31.97 -9.30 14.45
N GLU A 336 -32.49 -10.01 15.45
CA GLU A 336 -31.74 -10.39 16.66
C GLU A 336 -30.79 -11.57 16.43
N ARG A 337 -31.08 -12.45 15.46
CA ARG A 337 -30.23 -13.61 15.12
C ARG A 337 -29.05 -13.28 14.21
N THR A 338 -28.84 -12.02 13.86
CA THR A 338 -27.65 -11.60 13.13
C THR A 338 -26.42 -11.75 14.04
N GLN A 339 -25.73 -12.89 13.89
CA GLN A 339 -24.45 -13.12 14.56
C GLN A 339 -23.45 -12.09 14.04
N SER A 340 -22.94 -11.23 14.92
CA SER A 340 -21.94 -10.22 14.56
C SER A 340 -20.71 -10.95 14.00
N SER A 341 -20.43 -10.76 12.71
CA SER A 341 -19.26 -11.36 12.05
C SER A 341 -17.94 -10.72 12.53
N GLY A 342 -18.01 -9.74 13.42
CA GLY A 342 -16.91 -8.89 13.87
C GLY A 342 -16.62 -7.73 12.93
N MET A 343 -17.17 -7.77 11.70
CA MET A 343 -16.99 -6.79 10.62
C MET A 343 -18.17 -5.80 10.54
N THR A 344 -18.66 -5.39 11.71
CA THR A 344 -19.70 -4.36 11.83
C THR A 344 -19.12 -2.97 11.54
N VAL A 345 -19.94 -2.06 11.01
CA VAL A 345 -19.54 -0.65 10.83
C VAL A 345 -19.33 -0.01 12.20
N LYS A 346 -18.15 0.56 12.40
CA LYS A 346 -17.71 1.26 13.61
C LYS A 346 -17.27 2.69 13.33
N ASN A 347 -17.07 3.03 12.06
CA ASN A 347 -16.64 4.36 11.62
C ASN A 347 -17.51 4.87 10.48
N LEU A 348 -18.22 5.95 10.75
CA LEU A 348 -19.15 6.56 9.80
C LEU A 348 -18.45 7.49 8.80
N GLN A 349 -17.31 8.09 9.17
CA GLN A 349 -16.63 9.07 8.32
C GLN A 349 -16.18 8.50 6.96
N PRO A 350 -15.53 7.32 6.85
CA PRO A 350 -15.19 6.75 5.55
C PRO A 350 -16.42 6.41 4.71
N PHE A 351 -17.52 5.98 5.35
CA PHE A 351 -18.78 5.74 4.66
C PHE A 351 -19.40 7.05 4.14
N GLN A 352 -19.34 8.12 4.93
CA GLN A 352 -19.80 9.45 4.52
C GLN A 352 -19.02 9.98 3.30
N VAL A 353 -17.73 9.63 3.16
CA VAL A 353 -16.96 9.92 1.94
C VAL A 353 -17.57 9.19 0.74
N LEU A 354 -17.79 7.88 0.83
CA LEU A 354 -18.44 7.09 -0.22
C LEU A 354 -19.82 7.67 -0.60
N GLN A 355 -20.65 7.97 0.41
CA GLN A 355 -21.97 8.57 0.24
C GLN A 355 -21.91 9.92 -0.48
N SER A 356 -21.00 10.80 -0.05
CA SER A 356 -20.82 12.13 -0.62
C SER A 356 -20.37 12.08 -2.08
N ILE A 357 -19.48 11.14 -2.42
CA ILE A 357 -19.02 10.98 -3.80
C ILE A 357 -20.16 10.51 -4.69
N PHE A 358 -20.94 9.50 -4.26
CA PHE A 358 -22.09 9.03 -5.05
C PHE A 358 -23.11 10.14 -5.28
N GLN A 359 -23.34 11.00 -4.27
CA GLN A 359 -24.26 12.12 -4.42
C GLN A 359 -23.79 13.14 -5.45
N ARG A 360 -22.50 13.47 -5.43
CA ARG A 360 -21.93 14.58 -6.20
C ARG A 360 -21.45 14.18 -7.61
N SER A 361 -21.07 12.92 -7.80
CA SER A 361 -20.48 12.44 -9.05
C SER A 361 -21.50 11.80 -9.97
N ASN A 362 -21.35 11.98 -11.28
CA ASN A 362 -22.10 11.21 -12.29
C ASN A 362 -21.18 10.28 -13.10
N ASP A 363 -19.92 10.12 -12.68
CA ASP A 363 -18.99 9.19 -13.31
C ASP A 363 -19.45 7.74 -13.10
N GLN A 364 -19.60 7.00 -14.20
CA GLN A 364 -20.17 5.65 -14.19
C GLN A 364 -19.32 4.68 -13.38
N HIS A 365 -17.99 4.72 -13.52
CA HIS A 365 -17.10 3.80 -12.82
C HIS A 365 -17.07 4.13 -11.33
N LEU A 366 -16.87 5.40 -10.98
CA LEU A 366 -16.79 5.84 -9.59
C LEU A 366 -18.09 5.53 -8.84
N CYS A 367 -19.25 5.87 -9.42
CA CYS A 367 -20.53 5.55 -8.81
C CYS A 367 -20.74 4.03 -8.71
N GLY A 368 -20.36 3.27 -9.73
CA GLY A 368 -20.47 1.81 -9.73
C GLY A 368 -19.59 1.15 -8.66
N ARG A 369 -18.36 1.63 -8.48
CA ARG A 369 -17.45 1.18 -7.41
C ARG A 369 -17.99 1.52 -6.03
N ILE A 370 -18.62 2.69 -5.85
CA ILE A 370 -19.24 3.05 -4.57
C ILE A 370 -20.41 2.12 -4.23
N LEU A 371 -21.30 1.85 -5.19
CA LEU A 371 -22.39 0.89 -4.96
C LEU A 371 -21.83 -0.52 -4.68
N ALA A 372 -20.75 -0.93 -5.35
CA ALA A 372 -20.08 -2.19 -5.05
C ALA A 372 -19.51 -2.23 -3.62
N ALA A 373 -18.83 -1.16 -3.19
CA ALA A 373 -18.32 -1.01 -1.83
C ALA A 373 -19.43 -1.08 -0.76
N ILE A 374 -20.56 -0.42 -1.00
CA ILE A 374 -21.74 -0.49 -0.12
C ILE A 374 -22.27 -1.93 -0.04
N GLY A 375 -22.40 -2.60 -1.18
CA GLY A 375 -22.77 -4.03 -1.24
C GLY A 375 -21.80 -4.92 -0.46
N THR A 376 -20.49 -4.68 -0.57
CA THR A 376 -19.46 -5.40 0.20
C THR A 376 -19.62 -5.19 1.70
N ILE A 377 -19.89 -3.95 2.15
CA ILE A 377 -20.11 -3.64 3.57
C ILE A 377 -21.33 -4.40 4.10
N TRP A 378 -22.41 -4.49 3.34
CA TRP A 378 -23.60 -5.27 3.73
C TRP A 378 -23.35 -6.78 3.71
N ALA A 379 -22.50 -7.27 2.80
CA ALA A 379 -22.12 -8.67 2.72
C ALA A 379 -21.22 -9.11 3.90
N TRP A 380 -20.39 -8.21 4.44
CA TRP A 380 -19.58 -8.50 5.63
C TRP A 380 -20.43 -8.74 6.88
N ASP A 381 -21.47 -7.94 7.09
CA ASP A 381 -22.44 -8.15 8.14
C ASP A 381 -23.78 -7.53 7.74
N ARG A 382 -24.85 -8.33 7.84
CA ARG A 382 -26.22 -7.90 7.50
C ARG A 382 -26.68 -6.71 8.34
N VAL A 383 -26.17 -6.59 9.57
CA VAL A 383 -26.47 -5.48 10.49
C VAL A 383 -26.00 -4.15 9.92
N ASN A 384 -24.96 -4.15 9.06
CA ASN A 384 -24.40 -2.93 8.50
C ASN A 384 -25.40 -2.13 7.67
N PHE A 385 -26.33 -2.80 6.95
CA PHE A 385 -27.42 -2.10 6.28
C PHE A 385 -28.21 -1.25 7.28
N PHE A 386 -28.62 -1.83 8.41
CA PHE A 386 -29.43 -1.13 9.42
C PHE A 386 -28.64 -0.04 10.14
N LEU A 387 -27.36 -0.29 10.48
CA LEU A 387 -26.49 0.72 11.09
C LEU A 387 -26.38 1.96 10.22
N LEU A 388 -26.17 1.76 8.91
CA LEU A 388 -25.99 2.83 7.96
C LEU A 388 -27.31 3.50 7.59
N GLU A 389 -28.36 2.73 7.31
CA GLU A 389 -29.65 3.27 6.90
C GLU A 389 -30.35 4.04 8.00
N TRP A 390 -30.30 3.58 9.26
CA TRP A 390 -30.91 4.32 10.37
C TRP A 390 -30.09 5.52 10.85
N THR A 391 -28.80 5.58 10.51
CA THR A 391 -27.93 6.70 10.94
C THR A 391 -27.76 7.75 9.83
N LEU A 392 -27.49 7.32 8.61
CA LEU A 392 -27.11 8.18 7.48
C LEU A 392 -28.11 8.15 6.33
N GLN A 393 -29.06 7.22 6.32
CA GLN A 393 -30.11 7.09 5.30
C GLN A 393 -29.58 7.11 3.84
N PRO A 394 -28.47 6.42 3.49
CA PRO A 394 -27.89 6.49 2.15
C PRO A 394 -28.85 6.03 1.06
N ILE A 395 -29.57 4.91 1.24
CA ILE A 395 -30.45 4.39 0.18
C ILE A 395 -31.63 5.33 -0.02
N ASN A 396 -32.23 5.79 1.08
CA ASN A 396 -33.29 6.78 1.06
C ASN A 396 -32.89 8.09 0.34
N GLN A 397 -31.65 8.58 0.54
CA GLN A 397 -31.14 9.77 -0.13
C GLN A 397 -30.77 9.51 -1.60
N PHE A 398 -30.22 8.33 -1.90
CA PHE A 398 -29.85 7.96 -3.27
C PHE A 398 -31.07 7.80 -4.17
N THR A 399 -32.20 7.31 -3.65
CA THR A 399 -33.47 7.22 -4.39
C THR A 399 -33.90 8.59 -4.94
N ASP A 400 -33.64 9.69 -4.21
CA ASP A 400 -34.02 11.04 -4.66
C ASP A 400 -33.26 11.49 -5.90
N ILE A 401 -32.04 10.99 -6.12
CA ILE A 401 -31.12 11.46 -7.16
C ILE A 401 -30.81 10.40 -8.23
N ILE A 402 -31.27 9.16 -8.06
CA ILE A 402 -30.84 8.03 -8.91
C ILE A 402 -31.18 8.24 -10.39
N HIS A 403 -32.26 8.95 -10.68
CA HIS A 403 -32.69 9.25 -12.05
C HIS A 403 -31.72 10.17 -12.83
N PHE A 404 -30.84 10.88 -12.12
CA PHE A 404 -29.77 11.67 -12.74
C PHE A 404 -28.49 10.86 -13.01
N LYS A 405 -28.35 9.65 -12.45
CA LYS A 405 -27.16 8.81 -12.63
C LYS A 405 -27.18 8.05 -13.97
N PRO A 406 -26.02 7.62 -14.50
CA PRO A 406 -25.96 6.79 -15.70
C PRO A 406 -26.76 5.49 -15.56
N HIS A 407 -27.35 4.99 -16.64
CA HIS A 407 -28.20 3.80 -16.61
C HIS A 407 -27.55 2.56 -15.96
N PRO A 408 -26.28 2.20 -16.22
CA PRO A 408 -25.65 1.07 -15.53
C PRO A 408 -25.61 1.23 -14.00
N VAL A 409 -25.43 2.46 -13.51
CA VAL A 409 -25.46 2.79 -12.08
C VAL A 409 -26.88 2.65 -11.51
N GLN A 410 -27.90 3.08 -12.27
CA GLN A 410 -29.30 2.90 -11.89
C GLN A 410 -29.64 1.41 -11.69
N VAL A 411 -29.25 0.56 -12.63
CA VAL A 411 -29.44 -0.90 -12.55
C VAL A 411 -28.76 -1.47 -11.30
N GLN A 412 -27.51 -1.09 -11.04
CA GLN A 412 -26.79 -1.56 -9.86
C GLN A 412 -27.42 -1.09 -8.55
N PHE A 413 -27.89 0.16 -8.48
CA PHE A 413 -28.58 0.68 -7.31
C PHE A 413 -29.85 -0.12 -7.01
N PHE A 414 -30.68 -0.37 -8.01
CA PHE A 414 -31.92 -1.12 -7.81
C PHE A 414 -31.67 -2.59 -7.44
N ARG A 415 -30.57 -3.20 -7.89
CA ARG A 415 -30.14 -4.53 -7.37
C ARG A 415 -29.80 -4.50 -5.88
N LEU A 416 -29.21 -3.41 -5.39
CA LEU A 416 -29.00 -3.24 -3.95
C LEU A 416 -30.33 -3.04 -3.20
N VAL A 417 -31.30 -2.33 -3.78
CA VAL A 417 -32.62 -2.19 -3.15
C VAL A 417 -33.34 -3.55 -3.09
N GLU A 418 -33.24 -4.34 -4.15
CA GLU A 418 -33.77 -5.71 -4.23
C GLU A 418 -33.13 -6.63 -3.18
N SER A 419 -31.81 -6.59 -3.00
CA SER A 419 -31.11 -7.44 -2.02
C SER A 419 -31.54 -7.17 -0.57
N ILE A 420 -32.01 -5.96 -0.24
CA ILE A 420 -32.58 -5.67 1.08
C ILE A 420 -33.81 -6.57 1.35
N VAL A 421 -34.67 -6.75 0.34
CA VAL A 421 -35.87 -7.58 0.48
C VAL A 421 -35.52 -9.06 0.40
N LEU A 422 -34.73 -9.46 -0.60
CA LEU A 422 -34.45 -10.87 -0.87
C LEU A 422 -33.46 -11.48 0.12
N ASP A 423 -32.32 -10.80 0.37
CA ASP A 423 -31.23 -11.36 1.16
C ASP A 423 -31.39 -11.08 2.65
N LEU A 424 -31.90 -9.89 3.01
CA LEU A 424 -32.13 -9.52 4.42
C LEU A 424 -33.55 -9.87 4.90
N SER A 425 -34.45 -10.32 4.01
CA SER A 425 -35.86 -10.56 4.31
C SER A 425 -36.55 -9.33 4.94
N TYR A 426 -36.05 -8.12 4.69
CA TYR A 426 -36.55 -6.89 5.29
C TYR A 426 -37.37 -6.09 4.28
N VAL A 427 -38.51 -5.54 4.70
CA VAL A 427 -39.35 -4.66 3.89
C VAL A 427 -39.01 -3.20 4.23
N PRO A 428 -38.27 -2.47 3.36
CA PRO A 428 -37.86 -1.11 3.64
C PRO A 428 -38.95 -0.11 3.24
N HIS A 429 -40.01 -0.01 4.05
CA HIS A 429 -41.22 0.76 3.75
C HIS A 429 -40.97 2.20 3.26
N GLU A 430 -40.09 2.96 3.92
CA GLU A 430 -39.79 4.34 3.51
C GLU A 430 -39.05 4.43 2.17
N ILE A 431 -38.12 3.50 1.92
CA ILE A 431 -37.40 3.43 0.63
C ILE A 431 -38.38 3.04 -0.48
N LEU A 432 -39.22 2.02 -0.27
CA LEU A 432 -40.22 1.57 -1.25
C LEU A 432 -41.23 2.68 -1.56
N LYS A 433 -41.63 3.47 -0.56
CA LYS A 433 -42.50 4.63 -0.76
C LYS A 433 -41.84 5.69 -1.65
N LYS A 434 -40.54 5.95 -1.50
CA LYS A 434 -39.80 6.84 -2.40
C LYS A 434 -39.63 6.25 -3.80
N VAL A 435 -39.38 4.96 -3.93
CA VAL A 435 -39.34 4.28 -5.24
C VAL A 435 -40.70 4.40 -5.93
N GLN A 436 -41.81 4.25 -5.20
CA GLN A 436 -43.15 4.47 -5.73
C GLN A 436 -43.34 5.90 -6.23
N TYR A 437 -42.88 6.90 -5.47
CA TYR A 437 -42.94 8.30 -5.88
C TYR A 437 -42.09 8.56 -7.14
N LEU A 438 -40.88 8.01 -7.19
CA LEU A 438 -40.01 8.06 -8.37
C LEU A 438 -40.72 7.49 -9.60
N ILE A 439 -41.38 6.34 -9.52
CA ILE A 439 -42.11 5.75 -10.65
C ILE A 439 -43.27 6.64 -11.11
N LYS A 440 -43.96 7.31 -10.19
CA LYS A 440 -45.10 8.19 -10.50
C LYS A 440 -44.69 9.49 -11.17
N GLU A 441 -43.58 10.09 -10.74
CA GLU A 441 -43.20 11.44 -11.17
C GLU A 441 -42.04 11.49 -12.18
N ASN A 442 -41.21 10.45 -12.25
CA ASN A 442 -40.03 10.48 -13.10
C ASN A 442 -40.38 10.30 -14.59
N ILE A 443 -40.00 11.30 -15.37
CA ILE A 443 -40.22 11.36 -16.81
C ILE A 443 -39.13 10.57 -17.57
N VAL A 444 -38.03 10.15 -16.91
CA VAL A 444 -36.94 9.39 -17.52
C VAL A 444 -37.34 7.91 -17.70
N PRO A 445 -37.60 7.43 -18.94
CA PRO A 445 -38.25 6.14 -19.14
C PRO A 445 -37.41 4.94 -18.68
N PHE A 446 -36.09 4.99 -18.90
CA PHE A 446 -35.20 3.89 -18.53
C PHE A 446 -35.11 3.69 -17.02
N CYS A 447 -34.99 4.78 -16.24
CA CYS A 447 -34.94 4.70 -14.78
C CYS A 447 -36.25 4.15 -14.20
N THR A 448 -37.39 4.65 -14.69
CA THR A 448 -38.72 4.16 -14.29
C THR A 448 -38.90 2.68 -14.62
N LEU A 449 -38.43 2.23 -15.79
CA LEU A 449 -38.46 0.82 -16.16
C LEU A 449 -37.61 -0.04 -15.21
N THR A 450 -36.39 0.38 -14.89
CA THR A 450 -35.52 -0.34 -13.95
C THR A 450 -36.14 -0.42 -12.55
N ALA A 451 -36.77 0.66 -12.09
CA ALA A 451 -37.48 0.68 -10.81
C ALA A 451 -38.68 -0.29 -10.79
N LEU A 452 -39.46 -0.34 -11.87
CA LEU A 452 -40.58 -1.28 -12.01
C LEU A 452 -40.10 -2.73 -12.06
N GLN A 453 -39.01 -3.01 -12.77
CA GLN A 453 -38.39 -4.35 -12.82
C GLN A 453 -37.94 -4.80 -11.44
N CYS A 454 -37.30 -3.92 -10.67
CA CYS A 454 -36.88 -4.15 -9.29
C CYS A 454 -38.06 -4.50 -8.38
N LEU A 455 -39.19 -3.79 -8.47
CA LEU A 455 -40.38 -4.13 -7.69
C LEU A 455 -41.06 -5.43 -8.12
N LEU A 456 -40.88 -5.86 -9.37
CA LEU A 456 -41.46 -7.10 -9.90
C LEU A 456 -40.66 -8.34 -9.51
N SER A 457 -39.38 -8.17 -9.15
CA SER A 457 -38.49 -9.27 -8.76
C SER A 457 -38.39 -9.49 -7.24
N MET A 458 -38.77 -8.49 -6.43
CA MET A 458 -39.01 -8.62 -4.98
C MET A 458 -40.24 -9.48 -4.70
#